data_AF-A0A2X1M459-F1
#
_entry.id   AF-A0A2X1M459-F1
#
_cell.length_a   1.000
_cell.length_b   1.000
_cell.length_c   1.000
_cell.angle_alpha   90.00
_cell.angle_beta   90.00
_cell.angle_gamma   90.00
#
_symmetry.space_group_name_H-M   'P 1'
#
loop_
_entity.id
_entity.type
_entity.pdbx_description
1 polymer ?
#
loop_
_entity_poly.entity_id
_entity_poly.type
_entity_poly.pdbx_seq_one_letter_code
_entity_poly.pdbx_strand_id
1 'polypeptide(L)'
;MERTSFRNTLVVKKDGRVSNESMKTALSRRFDSRINWDLLGVTTQAWQGAKVGDKRLVGGIWHEFDGLKWVKDTTTKSSALDVSRYGVSTFGDLQIAFQSTNGILALSWDQISAIASDYPSVVSDEVAAMIRFAGKQREKDRERVMRGALIGQLINKALDLRNLGVNVDDKLADASRLAAAEVAKYGPPHAIKLNGLAEAGAKNWMTFTGQCETGWFHF
;
A
#
# COMPACT_ATOMS: atom_id res chain seq x y z
N MET A 1 -51.77 -43.27 -45.02
CA MET A 1 -50.49 -42.57 -44.82
C MET A 1 -50.78 -41.08 -44.91
N GLU A 2 -51.10 -40.45 -43.77
CA GLU A 2 -51.52 -39.05 -43.71
C GLU A 2 -50.38 -38.21 -43.11
N ARG A 3 -49.90 -37.23 -43.88
CA ARG A 3 -48.91 -36.25 -43.43
C ARG A 3 -49.65 -35.11 -42.71
N THR A 4 -49.65 -35.11 -41.39
CA THR A 4 -50.13 -33.96 -40.61
C THR A 4 -49.03 -32.89 -40.57
N SER A 5 -49.21 -31.85 -41.37
CA SER A 5 -48.38 -30.65 -41.41
C SER A 5 -48.39 -29.92 -40.06
N PHE A 6 -47.26 -29.87 -39.36
CA PHE A 6 -47.06 -29.04 -38.16
C PHE A 6 -46.98 -27.55 -38.54
N ARG A 7 -48.12 -26.86 -38.64
CA ARG A 7 -48.15 -25.38 -38.70
C ARG A 7 -47.98 -24.83 -37.29
N ASN A 8 -46.73 -24.54 -36.91
CA ASN A 8 -46.37 -23.96 -35.61
C ASN A 8 -46.11 -22.45 -35.76
N THR A 9 -47.14 -21.69 -36.11
CA THR A 9 -47.11 -20.22 -36.16
C THR A 9 -47.97 -19.68 -35.02
N LEU A 10 -47.34 -18.96 -34.09
CA LEU A 10 -48.03 -18.18 -33.07
C LEU A 10 -48.83 -17.07 -33.75
N VAL A 11 -50.15 -17.23 -33.82
CA VAL A 11 -51.05 -16.16 -34.27
C VAL A 11 -51.23 -15.19 -33.11
N VAL A 12 -50.55 -14.05 -33.20
CA VAL A 12 -50.78 -12.90 -32.32
C VAL A 12 -52.13 -12.31 -32.69
N LYS A 13 -53.15 -12.47 -31.84
CA LYS A 13 -54.43 -11.77 -32.00
C LYS A 13 -54.25 -10.28 -31.71
N LYS A 14 -55.08 -9.47 -32.37
CA LYS A 14 -54.97 -8.01 -32.52
C LYS A 14 -54.87 -7.19 -31.22
N ASP A 15 -55.10 -7.79 -30.05
CA ASP A 15 -55.15 -7.08 -28.77
C ASP A 15 -53.96 -7.38 -27.84
N GLY A 16 -52.81 -7.77 -28.39
CA GLY A 16 -51.47 -7.56 -27.81
C GLY A 16 -51.16 -8.15 -26.43
N ARG A 17 -52.07 -8.88 -25.78
CA ARG A 17 -51.89 -9.43 -24.44
C ARG A 17 -51.65 -10.93 -24.51
N VAL A 18 -50.41 -11.31 -24.73
CA VAL A 18 -49.95 -12.65 -24.36
C VAL A 18 -49.69 -12.60 -22.86
N SER A 19 -50.52 -13.28 -22.06
CA SER A 19 -50.32 -13.34 -20.62
C SER A 19 -49.03 -14.08 -20.31
N ASN A 20 -48.29 -13.67 -19.28
CA ASN A 20 -47.03 -14.30 -18.86
C ASN A 20 -47.17 -15.83 -18.69
N GLU A 21 -48.32 -16.30 -18.23
CA GLU A 21 -48.58 -17.74 -18.09
C GLU A 21 -48.66 -18.49 -19.42
N SER A 22 -49.29 -17.88 -20.43
CA SER A 22 -49.39 -18.46 -21.77
C SER A 22 -48.02 -18.50 -22.47
N MET A 23 -47.18 -17.49 -22.23
CA MET A 23 -45.81 -17.43 -22.74
C MET A 23 -44.90 -18.45 -22.05
N LYS A 24 -45.03 -18.61 -20.72
CA LYS A 24 -44.31 -19.61 -19.92
C LYS A 24 -44.63 -21.04 -20.37
N THR A 25 -45.90 -21.33 -20.66
CA THR A 25 -46.35 -22.66 -21.14
C THR A 25 -45.85 -22.99 -22.54
N ALA A 26 -45.75 -22.00 -23.43
CA ALA A 26 -45.22 -22.22 -24.79
C ALA A 26 -43.69 -22.44 -24.80
N LEU A 27 -42.98 -21.76 -23.89
CA LEU A 27 -41.52 -21.85 -23.79
C LEU A 27 -41.04 -23.10 -23.04
N SER A 28 -41.76 -23.54 -21.99
CA SER A 28 -41.41 -24.77 -21.26
C SER A 28 -41.38 -26.00 -22.17
N ARG A 29 -42.36 -26.12 -23.08
CA ARG A 29 -42.44 -27.22 -24.06
C ARG A 29 -41.27 -27.30 -25.06
N ARG A 30 -40.47 -26.23 -25.22
CA ARG A 30 -39.30 -26.21 -26.13
C ARG A 30 -37.96 -26.40 -25.43
N PHE A 31 -37.89 -26.21 -24.11
CA PHE A 31 -36.63 -26.09 -23.37
C PHE A 31 -36.67 -26.80 -22.01
N ASP A 32 -37.13 -28.05 -21.97
CA ASP A 32 -37.22 -28.83 -20.71
C ASP A 32 -35.86 -29.07 -20.00
N SER A 33 -34.72 -28.87 -20.66
CA SER A 33 -33.43 -29.34 -20.12
C SER A 33 -32.47 -28.27 -19.58
N ARG A 34 -32.78 -26.97 -19.67
CA ARG A 34 -31.77 -25.92 -19.35
C ARG A 34 -32.22 -24.72 -18.53
N ILE A 35 -33.51 -24.53 -18.31
CA ILE A 35 -34.01 -23.38 -17.55
C ILE A 35 -34.53 -23.91 -16.22
N ASN A 36 -33.81 -23.61 -15.13
CA ASN A 36 -34.33 -23.82 -13.78
C ASN A 36 -35.39 -22.74 -13.51
N TRP A 37 -36.65 -23.09 -13.73
CA TRP A 37 -37.78 -22.16 -13.66
C TRP A 37 -38.08 -21.65 -12.25
N ASP A 38 -37.59 -22.32 -11.20
CA ASP A 38 -37.75 -21.90 -9.81
C ASP A 38 -36.91 -20.66 -9.48
N LEU A 39 -35.84 -20.39 -10.25
CA LEU A 39 -35.01 -19.19 -10.11
C LEU A 39 -35.63 -17.93 -10.75
N LEU A 40 -36.69 -18.07 -11.55
CA LEU A 40 -37.34 -16.92 -12.20
C LEU A 40 -38.31 -16.16 -11.27
N GLY A 41 -38.60 -16.70 -10.09
CA GLY A 41 -39.41 -16.06 -9.05
C GLY A 41 -38.58 -15.28 -8.02
N VAL A 42 -37.25 -15.26 -8.13
CA VAL A 42 -36.40 -14.49 -7.22
C VAL A 42 -36.61 -13.02 -7.54
N THR A 43 -37.32 -12.32 -6.66
CA THR A 43 -37.37 -10.86 -6.69
C THR A 43 -35.93 -10.36 -6.58
N THR A 44 -35.39 -9.84 -7.68
CA THR A 44 -34.11 -9.13 -7.64
C THR A 44 -34.23 -8.07 -6.58
N GLN A 45 -33.49 -8.23 -5.48
CA GLN A 45 -33.42 -7.23 -4.43
C GLN A 45 -33.07 -5.92 -5.11
N ALA A 46 -34.01 -4.97 -5.07
CA ALA A 46 -33.82 -3.67 -5.68
C ALA A 46 -32.48 -3.13 -5.18
N TRP A 47 -31.62 -2.72 -6.11
CA TRP A 47 -30.34 -2.13 -5.78
C TRP A 47 -30.58 -0.97 -4.81
N GLN A 48 -30.24 -1.18 -3.53
CA GLN A 48 -30.20 -0.10 -2.56
C GLN A 48 -28.87 0.59 -2.78
N GLY A 49 -28.92 1.79 -3.36
CA GLY A 49 -27.75 2.65 -3.44
C GLY A 49 -27.16 2.91 -2.04
N ALA A 50 -25.94 3.44 -2.01
CA ALA A 50 -25.26 3.77 -0.78
C ALA A 50 -26.11 4.73 0.07
N LYS A 51 -26.20 4.46 1.37
CA LYS A 51 -26.83 5.32 2.36
C LYS A 51 -25.78 6.21 3.00
N VAL A 52 -26.20 7.39 3.47
CA VAL A 52 -25.31 8.28 4.22
C VAL A 52 -24.72 7.51 5.40
N GLY A 53 -23.40 7.54 5.55
CA GLY A 53 -22.67 6.79 6.56
C GLY A 53 -22.21 5.39 6.14
N ASP A 54 -22.61 4.89 4.96
CA ASP A 54 -22.06 3.66 4.42
C ASP A 54 -20.55 3.80 4.20
N LYS A 55 -19.79 2.77 4.57
CA LYS A 55 -18.33 2.75 4.43
C LYS A 55 -17.89 1.75 3.38
N ARG A 56 -16.89 2.12 2.58
CA ARG A 56 -16.22 1.21 1.62
C ARG A 56 -14.71 1.42 1.64
N LEU A 57 -13.99 0.34 1.36
CA LEU A 57 -12.53 0.37 1.20
C LEU A 57 -12.19 0.45 -0.29
N VAL A 58 -11.47 1.49 -0.71
CA VAL A 58 -10.99 1.65 -2.10
C VAL A 58 -9.50 1.98 -2.06
N GLY A 59 -8.68 1.12 -2.67
CA GLY A 59 -7.23 1.32 -2.70
C GLY A 59 -6.60 1.41 -1.31
N GLY A 60 -7.13 0.67 -0.32
CA GLY A 60 -6.64 0.68 1.07
C GLY A 60 -7.07 1.90 1.90
N ILE A 61 -7.90 2.80 1.35
CA ILE A 61 -8.42 3.98 2.05
C ILE A 61 -9.91 3.83 2.29
N TRP A 62 -10.34 4.00 3.54
CA TRP A 62 -11.75 4.04 3.90
C TRP A 62 -12.41 5.31 3.35
N HIS A 63 -13.58 5.14 2.75
CA HIS A 63 -14.44 6.21 2.29
C HIS A 63 -15.81 6.05 2.93
N GLU A 64 -16.40 7.16 3.34
CA GLU A 64 -17.76 7.25 3.84
C GLU A 64 -18.65 7.96 2.81
N PHE A 65 -19.86 7.46 2.60
CA PHE A 65 -20.82 8.09 1.71
C PHE A 65 -21.50 9.26 2.41
N ASP A 66 -21.32 10.48 1.89
CA ASP A 66 -21.90 11.71 2.48
C ASP A 66 -23.35 11.98 2.01
N GLY A 67 -23.90 11.11 1.17
CA GLY A 67 -25.21 11.26 0.52
C GLY A 67 -25.14 11.65 -0.95
N LEU A 68 -24.00 12.16 -1.42
CA LEU A 68 -23.77 12.55 -2.81
C LEU A 68 -22.59 11.79 -3.41
N LYS A 69 -21.51 11.65 -2.65
CA LYS A 69 -20.27 11.02 -3.09
C LYS A 69 -19.60 10.27 -1.96
N TRP A 70 -18.67 9.43 -2.35
CA TRP A 70 -17.76 8.77 -1.43
C TRP A 70 -16.65 9.74 -1.07
N VAL A 71 -16.70 10.24 0.16
CA VAL A 71 -15.67 11.13 0.71
C VAL A 71 -14.66 10.27 1.44
N LYS A 72 -13.38 10.58 1.26
CA LYS A 72 -12.32 9.93 2.04
C LYS A 72 -12.62 10.13 3.52
N ASP A 73 -12.71 9.05 4.26
CA ASP A 73 -12.89 9.10 5.70
C ASP A 73 -11.61 9.70 6.29
N THR A 74 -11.70 10.91 6.84
CA THR A 74 -10.58 11.61 7.46
C THR A 74 -10.40 11.24 8.93
N THR A 75 -11.36 10.51 9.53
CA THR A 75 -11.25 10.05 10.92
C THR A 75 -10.15 9.00 11.11
N THR A 76 -9.71 8.34 10.02
CA THR A 76 -8.56 7.42 10.03
C THR A 76 -7.24 8.12 10.37
N LYS A 77 -7.13 9.46 10.22
CA LYS A 77 -5.95 10.21 10.66
C LYS A 77 -5.85 10.38 12.18
N SER A 78 -6.94 10.16 12.91
CA SER A 78 -7.04 10.39 14.36
C SER A 78 -7.11 9.10 15.17
N SER A 79 -6.91 7.94 14.54
CA SER A 79 -6.81 6.66 15.27
C SER A 79 -5.59 6.71 16.18
N ALA A 80 -5.85 6.66 17.49
CA ALA A 80 -4.81 6.63 18.50
C ALA A 80 -3.93 5.40 18.28
N LEU A 81 -2.62 5.62 18.21
CA LEU A 81 -1.61 4.58 18.11
C LEU A 81 -0.88 4.46 19.44
N ASP A 82 -0.42 3.23 19.74
CA ASP A 82 0.45 2.99 20.87
C ASP A 82 1.82 3.62 20.61
N VAL A 83 2.09 4.72 21.30
CA VAL A 83 3.35 5.48 21.18
C VAL A 83 4.55 4.62 21.55
N SER A 84 4.42 3.67 22.48
CA SER A 84 5.54 2.80 22.86
C SER A 84 5.94 1.89 21.70
N ARG A 85 4.95 1.39 20.95
CA ARG A 85 5.14 0.46 19.84
C ARG A 85 5.50 1.16 18.53
N TYR A 86 4.94 2.33 18.26
CA TYR A 86 5.08 3.00 16.95
C TYR A 86 5.85 4.33 17.02
N GLY A 87 6.16 4.85 18.21
CA GLY A 87 6.87 6.13 18.39
C GLY A 87 6.05 7.38 18.04
N VAL A 88 4.80 7.22 17.59
CA VAL A 88 3.90 8.29 17.19
C VAL A 88 2.49 8.04 17.75
N SER A 89 1.75 9.12 17.99
CA SER A 89 0.43 9.06 18.65
C SER A 89 -0.74 8.85 17.69
N THR A 90 -0.56 9.18 16.40
CA THR A 90 -1.62 9.04 15.40
C THR A 90 -1.13 8.42 14.10
N PHE A 91 -2.05 7.84 13.33
CA PHE A 91 -1.76 7.39 11.97
C PHE A 91 -1.33 8.54 11.05
N GLY A 92 -1.82 9.76 11.27
CA GLY A 92 -1.37 10.94 10.55
C GLY A 92 0.12 11.23 10.78
N ASP A 93 0.56 11.18 12.04
CA ASP A 93 1.96 11.39 12.41
C ASP A 93 2.87 10.30 11.84
N LEU A 94 2.36 9.05 11.79
CA LEU A 94 3.05 7.93 11.14
C LEU A 94 3.31 8.20 9.66
N GLN A 95 2.29 8.68 8.93
CA GLN A 95 2.44 9.06 7.52
C GLN A 95 3.46 10.20 7.34
N ILE A 96 3.47 11.19 8.23
CA ILE A 96 4.43 12.30 8.19
C ILE A 96 5.86 11.81 8.48
N ALA A 97 6.02 10.96 9.49
CA ALA A 97 7.32 10.40 9.86
C ALA A 97 7.97 9.65 8.69
N PHE A 98 7.20 8.81 7.99
CA PHE A 98 7.69 8.02 6.84
C PHE A 98 7.80 8.80 5.52
N GLN A 99 7.41 10.08 5.47
CA GLN A 99 7.65 10.96 4.32
C GLN A 99 9.06 11.55 4.29
N SER A 100 9.81 11.51 5.41
CA SER A 100 11.14 12.09 5.49
C SER A 100 12.14 11.15 6.16
N THR A 101 13.39 11.17 5.70
CA THR A 101 14.45 10.36 6.33
C THR A 101 14.63 10.74 7.81
N ASN A 102 14.57 12.03 8.15
CA ASN A 102 14.71 12.49 9.53
C ASN A 102 13.56 12.02 10.43
N GLY A 103 12.34 11.95 9.91
CA GLY A 103 11.20 11.38 10.63
C GLY A 103 11.41 9.89 10.94
N ILE A 104 11.93 9.11 9.98
CA ILE A 104 12.24 7.70 10.21
C ILE A 104 13.44 7.55 11.17
N LEU A 105 14.47 8.39 11.07
CA LEU A 105 15.63 8.39 11.97
C LEU A 105 15.31 8.75 13.43
N ALA A 106 14.15 9.36 13.69
CA ALA A 106 13.67 9.63 15.05
C ALA A 106 13.10 8.37 15.74
N LEU A 107 12.80 7.31 14.98
CA LEU A 107 12.21 6.07 15.47
C LEU A 107 13.30 5.02 15.78
N SER A 108 13.00 4.12 16.71
CA SER A 108 13.85 2.95 16.99
C SER A 108 13.64 1.85 15.94
N TRP A 109 14.56 0.87 15.88
CA TRP A 109 14.39 -0.29 15.01
C TRP A 109 13.09 -1.06 15.29
N ASP A 110 12.75 -1.27 16.56
CA ASP A 110 11.53 -1.98 16.93
C ASP A 110 10.28 -1.24 16.45
N GLN A 111 10.27 0.09 16.55
CA GLN A 111 9.17 0.92 16.05
C GLN A 111 9.09 0.87 14.51
N ILE A 112 10.22 1.01 13.81
CA ILE A 112 10.27 0.95 12.34
C ILE A 112 9.78 -0.41 11.84
N SER A 113 10.26 -1.49 12.45
CA SER A 113 9.90 -2.86 12.05
C SER A 113 8.43 -3.17 12.35
N ALA A 114 7.90 -2.73 13.49
CA ALA A 114 6.49 -2.83 13.81
C ALA A 114 5.61 -2.05 12.81
N ILE A 115 5.98 -0.81 12.47
CA ILE A 115 5.24 -0.01 11.48
C ILE A 115 5.27 -0.67 10.11
N ALA A 116 6.41 -1.19 9.68
CA ALA A 116 6.55 -1.85 8.39
C ALA A 116 5.75 -3.15 8.28
N SER A 117 5.61 -3.87 9.40
CA SER A 117 4.75 -5.06 9.51
C SER A 117 3.27 -4.71 9.46
N ASP A 118 2.85 -3.75 10.29
CA ASP A 118 1.42 -3.52 10.56
C ASP A 118 0.80 -2.52 9.59
N TYR A 119 1.61 -1.61 9.05
CA TYR A 119 1.20 -0.55 8.12
C TYR A 119 2.09 -0.49 6.87
N PRO A 120 2.26 -1.58 6.09
CA PRO A 120 3.17 -1.61 4.95
C PRO A 120 2.86 -0.54 3.89
N SER A 121 1.61 -0.08 3.79
CA SER A 121 1.18 0.94 2.83
C SER A 121 1.75 2.35 3.07
N VAL A 122 2.31 2.62 4.25
CA VAL A 122 2.93 3.92 4.57
C VAL A 122 4.42 3.93 4.23
N VAL A 123 5.01 2.76 4.01
CA VAL A 123 6.43 2.60 3.76
C VAL A 123 6.66 2.59 2.25
N SER A 124 7.51 3.48 1.76
CA SER A 124 7.91 3.45 0.34
C SER A 124 8.70 2.18 0.02
N ASP A 125 8.67 1.74 -1.24
CA ASP A 125 9.38 0.52 -1.67
C ASP A 125 10.89 0.59 -1.38
N GLU A 126 11.48 1.78 -1.52
CA GLU A 126 12.89 2.06 -1.19
C GLU A 126 13.15 1.82 0.29
N VAL A 127 12.33 2.39 1.18
CA VAL A 127 12.46 2.20 2.63
C VAL A 127 12.18 0.75 3.03
N ALA A 128 11.20 0.11 2.41
CA ALA A 128 10.91 -1.30 2.64
C ALA A 128 12.09 -2.20 2.25
N ALA A 129 12.82 -1.88 1.18
CA ALA A 129 14.04 -2.61 0.81
C ALA A 129 15.15 -2.45 1.86
N MET A 130 15.33 -1.25 2.41
CA MET A 130 16.30 -1.00 3.49
C MET A 130 15.93 -1.76 4.77
N ILE A 131 14.65 -1.78 5.14
CA ILE A 131 14.16 -2.53 6.31
C ILE A 131 14.40 -4.03 6.14
N ARG A 132 14.11 -4.59 4.96
CA ARG A 132 14.39 -6.01 4.66
C ARG A 132 15.89 -6.32 4.74
N PHE A 133 16.74 -5.44 4.24
CA PHE A 133 18.19 -5.61 4.32
C PHE A 133 18.69 -5.54 5.77
N ALA A 134 18.24 -4.56 6.56
CA ALA A 134 18.58 -4.44 7.97
C ALA A 134 18.09 -5.64 8.80
N GLY A 135 16.89 -6.16 8.51
CA GLY A 135 16.31 -7.32 9.20
C GLY A 135 17.12 -8.62 9.05
N LYS A 136 17.93 -8.75 7.99
CA LYS A 136 18.83 -9.89 7.74
C LYS A 136 20.11 -9.86 8.58
N GLN A 137 20.39 -8.73 9.21
CA GLN A 137 21.58 -8.55 10.03
C GLN A 137 21.36 -9.10 11.44
N ARG A 138 22.46 -9.26 12.18
CA ARG A 138 22.41 -9.63 13.59
C ARG A 138 21.60 -8.58 14.35
N GLU A 139 20.82 -9.02 15.34
CA GLU A 139 19.89 -8.16 16.08
C GLU A 139 20.51 -6.85 16.56
N LYS A 140 21.72 -6.94 17.16
CA LYS A 140 22.49 -5.78 17.63
C LYS A 140 22.92 -4.79 16.54
N ASP A 141 22.95 -5.21 15.28
CA ASP A 141 23.42 -4.42 14.15
C ASP A 141 22.25 -3.86 13.31
N ARG A 142 21.01 -4.34 13.51
CA ARG A 142 19.85 -3.98 12.67
C ARG A 142 19.55 -2.49 12.69
N GLU A 143 19.47 -1.90 13.88
CA GLU A 143 19.18 -0.47 14.03
C GLU A 143 20.24 0.37 13.33
N ARG A 144 21.52 0.08 13.61
CA ARG A 144 22.64 0.79 12.99
C ARG A 144 22.63 0.66 11.48
N VAL A 145 22.38 -0.53 10.94
CA VAL A 145 22.32 -0.76 9.49
C VAL A 145 21.16 -0.02 8.86
N MET A 146 19.98 -0.01 9.49
CA MET A 146 18.84 0.76 9.04
C MET A 146 19.14 2.26 9.00
N ARG A 147 19.72 2.79 10.08
CA ARG A 147 20.07 4.22 10.21
C ARG A 147 21.14 4.64 9.21
N GLY A 148 22.19 3.84 9.03
CA GLY A 148 23.21 4.10 8.01
C GLY A 148 22.63 4.05 6.60
N ALA A 149 21.73 3.09 6.29
CA ALA A 149 21.06 3.04 5.00
C ALA A 149 20.20 4.30 4.75
N LEU A 150 19.47 4.78 5.76
CA LEU A 150 18.71 6.03 5.68
C LEU A 150 19.59 7.25 5.37
N ILE A 151 20.75 7.36 6.01
CA ILE A 151 21.72 8.44 5.77
C ILE A 151 22.32 8.32 4.37
N GLY A 152 22.69 7.11 3.94
CA GLY A 152 23.18 6.88 2.59
C GLY A 152 22.16 7.22 1.51
N GLN A 153 20.86 7.02 1.78
CA GLN A 153 19.79 7.50 0.91
C GLN A 153 19.77 9.04 0.80
N LEU A 154 19.93 9.77 1.92
CA LEU A 154 20.02 11.23 1.90
C LEU A 154 21.19 11.70 1.04
N ILE A 155 22.35 11.06 1.18
CA ILE A 155 23.55 11.35 0.39
C ILE A 155 23.26 11.11 -1.09
N ASN A 156 22.72 9.94 -1.46
CA ASN A 156 22.39 9.63 -2.85
C ASN A 156 21.42 10.66 -3.44
N LYS A 157 20.35 11.02 -2.72
CA LYS A 157 19.38 12.04 -3.18
C LYS A 157 20.01 13.43 -3.34
N ALA A 158 20.93 13.81 -2.45
CA ALA A 158 21.68 15.06 -2.59
C ALA A 158 22.63 15.04 -3.80
N LEU A 159 23.33 13.93 -4.02
CA LEU A 159 24.21 13.77 -5.19
C LEU A 159 23.43 13.77 -6.51
N ASP A 160 22.24 13.16 -6.54
CA ASP A 160 21.35 13.20 -7.71
C ASP A 160 20.91 14.64 -8.02
N LEU A 161 20.54 15.42 -7.00
CA LEU A 161 20.20 16.84 -7.15
C LEU A 161 21.40 17.67 -7.63
N ARG A 162 22.61 17.38 -7.13
CA ARG A 162 23.84 18.02 -7.60
C ARG A 162 24.09 17.77 -9.08
N ASN A 163 23.86 16.55 -9.54
CA ASN A 163 23.99 16.18 -10.95
C ASN A 163 22.98 16.91 -11.85
N LEU A 164 21.85 17.36 -11.27
CA LEU A 164 20.88 18.24 -11.93
C LEU A 164 21.25 19.73 -11.86
N GLY A 165 22.42 20.08 -11.31
CA GLY A 165 22.90 21.46 -11.20
C GLY A 165 22.35 22.23 -9.98
N VAL A 166 21.72 21.55 -9.03
CA VAL A 166 21.19 22.17 -7.80
C VAL A 166 22.32 22.27 -6.76
N ASN A 167 22.43 23.41 -6.05
CA ASN A 167 23.32 23.49 -4.88
C ASN A 167 22.75 22.61 -3.76
N VAL A 168 23.58 21.71 -3.23
CA VAL A 168 23.22 20.75 -2.18
C VAL A 168 24.15 20.78 -0.99
N ASP A 169 24.97 21.84 -0.84
CA ASP A 169 26.01 21.92 0.18
C ASP A 169 25.41 21.75 1.58
N ASP A 170 24.29 22.42 1.87
CA ASP A 170 23.56 22.27 3.13
C ASP A 170 23.04 20.85 3.36
N LYS A 171 22.59 20.16 2.30
CA LYS A 171 22.07 18.78 2.39
C LYS A 171 23.19 17.79 2.68
N LEU A 172 24.35 17.98 2.05
CA LEU A 172 25.53 17.16 2.28
C LEU A 172 26.14 17.45 3.66
N ALA A 173 26.13 18.70 4.12
CA ALA A 173 26.55 19.08 5.46
C ALA A 173 25.64 18.45 6.54
N ASP A 174 24.31 18.46 6.33
CA ASP A 174 23.38 17.82 7.27
C ASP A 174 23.55 16.30 7.30
N ALA A 175 23.65 15.66 6.13
CA ALA A 175 23.93 14.22 6.04
C ALA A 175 25.27 13.87 6.70
N SER A 176 26.26 14.75 6.58
CA SER A 176 27.57 14.59 7.21
C SER A 176 27.50 14.64 8.73
N ARG A 177 26.78 15.62 9.28
CA ARG A 177 26.50 15.72 10.72
C ARG A 177 25.77 14.49 11.25
N LEU A 178 24.79 13.96 10.50
CA LEU A 178 24.09 12.73 10.87
C LEU A 178 25.02 11.52 10.87
N ALA A 179 25.85 11.37 9.84
CA ALA A 179 26.81 10.27 9.75
C ALA A 179 27.83 10.31 10.90
N ALA A 180 28.36 11.49 11.20
CA ALA A 180 29.24 11.73 12.33
C ALA A 180 28.60 11.31 13.67
N ALA A 181 27.34 11.68 13.90
CA ALA A 181 26.62 11.28 15.11
C ALA A 181 26.44 9.75 15.21
N GLU A 182 26.15 9.07 14.10
CA GLU A 182 26.07 7.60 14.06
C GLU A 182 27.40 6.93 14.36
N VAL A 183 28.50 7.45 13.79
CA VAL A 183 29.85 6.92 14.04
C VAL A 183 30.27 7.16 15.49
N ALA A 184 29.94 8.32 16.07
CA ALA A 184 30.21 8.59 17.48
C ALA A 184 29.44 7.63 18.42
N LYS A 185 28.19 7.29 18.08
CA LYS A 185 27.33 6.41 18.88
C LYS A 185 27.70 4.93 18.76
N TYR A 186 27.99 4.46 17.55
CA TYR A 186 28.15 3.02 17.26
C TYR A 186 29.55 2.61 16.78
N GLY A 187 30.48 3.56 16.64
CA GLY A 187 31.81 3.34 16.10
C GLY A 187 31.87 3.28 14.56
N PRO A 188 33.00 2.82 13.99
CA PRO A 188 33.21 2.74 12.54
C PRO A 188 32.33 1.66 11.88
N PRO A 189 31.63 1.94 10.76
CA PRO A 189 30.65 1.01 10.17
C PRO A 189 31.26 -0.25 9.53
N HIS A 190 32.55 -0.22 9.19
CA HIS A 190 33.31 -1.34 8.62
C HIS A 190 33.53 -2.50 9.60
N ALA A 191 33.30 -2.27 10.90
CA ALA A 191 33.42 -3.32 11.91
C ALA A 191 32.30 -4.37 11.83
N ILE A 192 31.23 -4.12 11.05
CA ILE A 192 30.07 -5.00 10.97
C ILE A 192 30.24 -6.01 9.84
N LYS A 193 30.03 -7.30 10.14
CA LYS A 193 29.90 -8.35 9.12
C LYS A 193 28.45 -8.44 8.67
N LEU A 194 28.21 -8.16 7.40
CA LEU A 194 26.86 -8.06 6.82
C LEU A 194 26.53 -9.22 5.88
N ASN A 195 25.25 -9.55 5.83
CA ASN A 195 24.66 -10.51 4.89
C ASN A 195 23.88 -9.76 3.79
N GLY A 196 23.83 -10.30 2.57
CA GLY A 196 22.94 -9.80 1.52
C GLY A 196 23.41 -8.52 0.80
N LEU A 197 24.72 -8.29 0.71
CA LEU A 197 25.30 -7.07 0.09
C LEU A 197 24.96 -6.86 -1.39
N ALA A 198 24.51 -7.90 -2.10
CA ALA A 198 24.10 -7.82 -3.51
C ALA A 198 22.67 -7.27 -3.70
N GLU A 199 21.92 -7.05 -2.62
CA GLU A 199 20.52 -6.64 -2.71
C GLU A 199 20.35 -5.13 -2.85
N ALA A 200 19.24 -4.70 -3.46
CA ALA A 200 18.94 -3.28 -3.65
C ALA A 200 18.95 -2.49 -2.32
N GLY A 201 18.53 -3.12 -1.22
CA GLY A 201 18.53 -2.50 0.12
C GLY A 201 19.94 -2.24 0.69
N ALA A 202 20.98 -2.88 0.16
CA ALA A 202 22.36 -2.69 0.61
C ALA A 202 23.02 -1.46 0.00
N LYS A 203 22.58 -0.99 -1.18
CA LYS A 203 23.18 0.15 -1.91
C LYS A 203 23.35 1.37 -1.01
N ASN A 204 22.29 1.77 -0.32
CA ASN A 204 22.32 2.97 0.51
C ASN A 204 23.24 2.80 1.73
N TRP A 205 23.28 1.60 2.33
CA TRP A 205 24.28 1.30 3.36
C TRP A 205 25.71 1.44 2.82
N MET A 206 25.99 0.90 1.63
CA MET A 206 27.32 0.99 1.01
C MET A 206 27.71 2.45 0.71
N THR A 207 26.76 3.29 0.29
CA THR A 207 27.00 4.73 0.16
C THR A 207 27.43 5.33 1.49
N PHE A 208 26.68 5.05 2.56
CA PHE A 208 27.01 5.54 3.91
C PHE A 208 28.42 5.12 4.35
N THR A 209 28.75 3.83 4.20
CA THR A 209 30.08 3.34 4.58
C THR A 209 31.19 3.94 3.75
N GLY A 210 31.00 4.09 2.43
CA GLY A 210 31.99 4.72 1.56
C GLY A 210 32.26 6.19 1.90
N GLN A 211 31.23 6.94 2.30
CA GLN A 211 31.42 8.32 2.78
C GLN A 211 32.15 8.36 4.13
N CYS A 212 31.94 7.37 5.00
CA CYS A 212 32.70 7.25 6.25
C CYS A 212 34.18 6.96 6.02
N GLU A 213 34.54 6.16 5.01
CA GLU A 213 35.95 5.84 4.68
C GLU A 213 36.69 6.99 4.01
N THR A 214 36.02 7.71 3.12
CA THR A 214 36.65 8.73 2.28
C THR A 214 36.98 10.02 3.03
N GLY A 215 36.79 10.06 4.36
CA GLY A 215 37.17 11.19 5.19
C GLY A 215 36.29 12.42 4.99
N TRP A 216 35.10 12.27 4.39
CA TRP A 216 34.12 13.37 4.31
C TRP A 216 33.74 13.93 5.69
N PHE A 217 33.99 13.16 6.75
CA PHE A 217 33.73 13.50 8.16
C PHE A 217 35.00 13.85 8.91
N HIS A 218 35.93 14.61 8.31
CA HIS A 218 37.04 15.15 9.10
C HIS A 218 36.49 16.18 10.11
N PHE A 219 36.40 15.70 11.35
CA PHE A 219 36.13 16.43 12.59
C PHE A 219 37.26 17.40 12.94
#